data_AF-A0A2I1C0R7-F1
#
_entry.id   AF-A0A2I1C0R7-F1
#
_cell.length_a   1.000
_cell.length_b   1.000
_cell.length_c   1.000
_cell.angle_alpha   90.00
_cell.angle_beta   90.00
_cell.angle_gamma   90.00
#
_symmetry.space_group_name_H-M   'P 1'
#
loop_
_entity.id
_entity.type
_entity.pdbx_description
1 polymer ?
#
loop_
_entity_poly.entity_id
_entity_poly.type
_entity_poly.pdbx_seq_one_letter_code
_entity_poly.pdbx_strand_id
1 'polypeptide(L)'
;MRSEFWEKMEVPSEETCNVAFHVFDRYGTVKAKYKDHPVQRGTGAWGNELDHGPVFLIENLHVTELNLRRKGLGQKIVSLLLNKARLFCLDNKPDSKYADLFYGPTKAFELAWTLHALVSPGVLTADIESQLVGKSADERLMIRTRVQSGSIDFWRSCGFRRIGASQCFAFSFDPQHPSRAIAAASDFDPRRSHAEDLENEELEVIYEADRFTEVTKLKMERLRDALPLHYAALTLTDEELKTFFTTHADDEIGWDRVTNSEATLLHITACELKPLSTQWLLENVHYADRWKTARDIEGYTPLEALQETLETMRTQKQYGLFRVLNLSDHFEGYPDAAVSCLSLLFGQGSLGFNRACLRYGCTCGVCVGGFLSARMRSSLIFQGETTFDLMQNDIDDGGFWIEVNKFKLEHLDLEVRKNLKTNKSLRKGFANIFQIAAECLKARKVPTAENLKWCCNNRSEWPPHTKNYLRRAGTQMGFRAVLRYMFDAAKEEDEKAGNGECQRILREEWSRLPTCRNDHEFEVVARACGYGGDDFISLPCW
;
A
#
# COMPACT_ATOMS: atom_id res chain seq x y z
N MET A 1 2.04 -4.44 -16.08
CA MET A 1 3.25 -4.57 -15.21
C MET A 1 3.05 -3.87 -13.87
N ARG A 2 2.48 -2.65 -13.84
CA ARG A 2 2.25 -1.91 -12.58
C ARG A 2 1.28 -2.61 -11.62
N SER A 3 0.21 -3.22 -12.12
CA SER A 3 -0.75 -4.00 -11.31
C SER A 3 -0.15 -5.16 -10.52
N GLU A 4 1.03 -5.64 -10.93
CA GLU A 4 1.74 -6.79 -10.35
C GLU A 4 3.12 -6.35 -9.80
N PHE A 5 3.29 -5.07 -9.46
CA PHE A 5 4.61 -4.53 -9.16
C PHE A 5 5.23 -5.22 -7.93
N TRP A 6 4.49 -5.31 -6.82
CA TRP A 6 5.02 -5.99 -5.62
C TRP A 6 5.27 -7.47 -5.85
N GLU A 7 4.39 -8.19 -6.55
CA GLU A 7 4.58 -9.61 -6.87
C GLU A 7 5.84 -9.84 -7.70
N LYS A 8 6.14 -8.92 -8.63
CA LYS A 8 7.35 -8.99 -9.46
C LYS A 8 8.62 -8.57 -8.75
N MET A 9 8.52 -7.73 -7.72
CA MET A 9 9.66 -7.25 -6.94
C MET A 9 9.96 -8.12 -5.71
N GLU A 10 9.04 -8.96 -5.27
CA GLU A 10 9.28 -9.94 -4.19
C GLU A 10 10.27 -11.04 -4.62
N VAL A 11 10.20 -11.48 -5.87
CA VAL A 11 10.93 -12.66 -6.39
C VAL A 11 12.44 -12.45 -6.63
N PRO A 12 12.93 -11.31 -7.17
CA PRO A 12 14.31 -11.21 -7.66
C PRO A 12 15.40 -11.32 -6.58
N SER A 13 15.25 -10.60 -5.48
CA SER A 13 16.21 -10.55 -4.37
C SER A 13 15.57 -9.96 -3.12
N GLU A 14 16.18 -10.19 -1.96
CA GLU A 14 15.74 -9.60 -0.69
C GLU A 14 15.84 -8.07 -0.73
N GLU A 15 16.91 -7.53 -1.31
CA GLU A 15 17.12 -6.10 -1.46
C GLU A 15 16.07 -5.45 -2.37
N THR A 16 15.73 -6.11 -3.48
CA THR A 16 14.66 -5.63 -4.38
C THR A 16 13.31 -5.63 -3.68
N CYS A 17 12.99 -6.70 -2.96
CA CYS A 17 11.77 -6.81 -2.15
C CYS A 17 11.70 -5.69 -1.11
N ASN A 18 12.78 -5.51 -0.34
CA ASN A 18 12.86 -4.46 0.69
C ASN A 18 12.62 -3.07 0.11
N VAL A 19 13.30 -2.70 -0.98
CA VAL A 19 13.09 -1.39 -1.62
C VAL A 19 11.64 -1.24 -2.10
N ALA A 20 11.09 -2.26 -2.75
CA ALA A 20 9.74 -2.22 -3.30
C ALA A 20 8.67 -2.02 -2.22
N PHE A 21 8.72 -2.79 -1.14
CA PHE A 21 7.72 -2.73 -0.07
C PHE A 21 7.94 -1.55 0.88
N HIS A 22 9.17 -1.07 1.09
CA HIS A 22 9.42 0.06 1.98
C HIS A 22 9.17 1.42 1.32
N VAL A 23 9.48 1.58 0.02
CA VAL A 23 9.41 2.88 -0.68
C VAL A 23 8.12 3.04 -1.48
N PHE A 24 7.66 1.99 -2.14
CA PHE A 24 6.58 2.06 -3.13
C PHE A 24 5.28 1.41 -2.63
N ASP A 25 4.16 1.86 -3.18
CA ASP A 25 2.87 1.18 -3.12
C ASP A 25 2.84 0.00 -4.12
N ARG A 26 1.76 -0.78 -4.09
CA ARG A 26 1.57 -1.96 -4.94
C ARG A 26 1.59 -1.69 -6.44
N TYR A 27 1.57 -0.43 -6.86
CA TYR A 27 1.60 0.01 -8.26
C TYR A 27 2.93 0.63 -8.67
N GLY A 28 3.95 0.56 -7.80
CA GLY A 28 5.25 1.19 -8.03
C GLY A 28 5.22 2.70 -7.92
N THR A 29 4.29 3.27 -7.14
CA THR A 29 4.21 4.70 -6.83
C THR A 29 4.86 4.93 -5.47
N VAL A 30 5.69 5.95 -5.28
CA VAL A 30 6.24 6.26 -3.95
C VAL A 30 5.09 6.52 -2.96
N LYS A 31 5.19 5.87 -1.79
CA LYS A 31 4.17 5.97 -0.74
C LYS A 31 3.93 7.43 -0.34
N ALA A 32 2.67 7.80 -0.18
CA ALA A 32 2.25 9.18 0.10
C ALA A 32 2.92 9.78 1.34
N LYS A 33 3.22 8.96 2.36
CA LYS A 33 3.92 9.41 3.57
C LYS A 33 5.30 10.02 3.29
N TYR A 34 5.99 9.60 2.23
CA TYR A 34 7.28 10.18 1.86
C TYR A 34 7.15 11.47 1.03
N LYS A 35 5.94 11.84 0.64
CA LYS A 35 5.63 13.05 -0.14
C LYS A 35 5.06 14.15 0.76
N ASP A 36 4.06 13.81 1.56
CA ASP A 36 3.18 14.80 2.17
C ASP A 36 3.32 14.90 3.70
N HIS A 37 3.74 13.83 4.37
CA HIS A 37 3.71 13.76 5.83
C HIS A 37 4.76 14.70 6.47
N PRO A 38 4.43 15.41 7.57
CA PRO A 38 5.30 16.42 8.17
C PRO A 38 6.71 15.93 8.52
N VAL A 39 6.84 14.72 9.06
CA VAL A 39 8.12 14.09 9.43
C VAL A 39 8.63 13.11 8.36
N GLN A 40 7.81 12.12 8.00
CA GLN A 40 8.18 11.03 7.08
C GLN A 40 8.64 11.50 5.68
N ARG A 41 8.27 12.69 5.20
CA ARG A 41 8.80 13.23 3.93
C ARG A 41 10.31 13.52 3.94
N GLY A 42 10.95 13.52 5.11
CA GLY A 42 12.37 13.81 5.27
C GLY A 42 12.72 15.19 4.70
N THR A 43 13.68 15.24 3.77
CA THR A 43 14.07 16.50 3.11
C THR A 43 13.02 17.02 2.12
N GLY A 44 12.05 16.20 1.70
CA GLY A 44 11.08 16.54 0.66
C GLY A 44 11.70 16.65 -0.74
N ALA A 45 12.94 16.18 -0.92
CA ALA A 45 13.65 16.27 -2.19
C ALA A 45 13.17 15.27 -3.24
N TRP A 46 12.39 14.27 -2.82
CA TRP A 46 11.88 13.20 -3.66
C TRP A 46 10.35 13.22 -3.67
N GLY A 47 9.75 13.03 -4.84
CA GLY A 47 8.32 13.10 -5.06
C GLY A 47 7.85 12.15 -6.17
N ASN A 48 6.93 12.63 -7.02
CA ASN A 48 6.28 11.82 -8.05
C ASN A 48 7.22 11.43 -9.20
N GLU A 49 8.41 12.05 -9.31
CA GLU A 49 9.39 11.68 -10.33
C GLU A 49 9.91 10.25 -10.19
N LEU A 50 9.86 9.68 -8.97
CA LEU A 50 10.18 8.28 -8.72
C LEU A 50 9.03 7.32 -9.08
N ASP A 51 7.83 7.83 -9.36
CA ASP A 51 6.67 7.02 -9.78
C ASP A 51 6.78 6.59 -11.26
N HIS A 52 7.79 7.08 -11.97
CA HIS A 52 7.97 6.92 -13.40
C HIS A 52 9.41 6.53 -13.74
N GLY A 53 9.55 5.90 -14.90
CA GLY A 53 10.84 5.61 -15.48
C GLY A 53 11.52 4.35 -14.93
N PRO A 54 12.67 4.00 -15.53
CA PRO A 54 13.47 2.87 -15.08
C PRO A 54 14.17 3.16 -13.75
N VAL A 55 14.30 2.13 -12.94
CA VAL A 55 15.04 2.16 -11.67
C VAL A 55 16.26 1.25 -11.77
N PHE A 56 17.44 1.78 -11.46
CA PHE A 56 18.67 1.02 -11.33
C PHE A 56 18.98 0.78 -9.86
N LEU A 57 18.80 -0.45 -9.38
CA LEU A 57 19.11 -0.83 -8.00
C LEU A 57 20.56 -1.31 -7.88
N ILE A 58 21.29 -0.75 -6.92
CA ILE A 58 22.58 -1.32 -6.48
C ILE A 58 22.32 -2.14 -5.23
N GLU A 59 22.30 -3.47 -5.38
CA GLU A 59 22.01 -4.40 -4.28
C GLU A 59 23.22 -4.55 -3.35
N ASN A 60 24.40 -4.83 -3.93
CA ASN A 60 25.61 -5.07 -3.15
C ASN A 60 26.82 -4.39 -3.79
N LEU A 61 27.62 -3.73 -2.95
CA LEU A 61 28.95 -3.26 -3.27
C LEU A 61 29.90 -3.65 -2.14
N HIS A 62 30.81 -4.58 -2.42
CA HIS A 62 31.81 -5.05 -1.46
C HIS A 62 33.23 -4.88 -2.02
N VAL A 63 34.08 -4.20 -1.26
CA VAL A 63 35.53 -4.20 -1.49
C VAL A 63 36.15 -5.19 -0.51
N THR A 64 36.27 -6.45 -0.93
CA THR A 64 36.76 -7.57 -0.10
C THR A 64 38.16 -7.30 0.45
N GLU A 65 39.06 -6.81 -0.40
CA GLU A 65 40.44 -6.52 -0.05
C GLU A 65 40.57 -5.27 0.85
N LEU A 66 40.83 -5.49 2.14
CA LEU A 66 40.91 -4.43 3.16
C LEU A 66 41.93 -3.34 2.80
N ASN A 67 43.08 -3.73 2.23
CA ASN A 67 44.14 -2.81 1.82
C ASN A 67 43.75 -1.90 0.63
N LEU A 68 42.66 -2.19 -0.08
CA LEU A 68 42.11 -1.36 -1.16
C LEU A 68 40.97 -0.44 -0.68
N ARG A 69 40.45 -0.65 0.54
CA ARG A 69 39.42 0.22 1.12
C ARG A 69 39.97 1.62 1.38
N ARG A 70 39.07 2.61 1.41
CA ARG A 70 39.37 4.04 1.64
C ARG A 70 40.33 4.68 0.63
N LYS A 71 40.63 4.02 -0.50
CA LYS A 71 41.42 4.55 -1.62
C LYS A 71 40.58 5.08 -2.79
N GLY A 72 39.29 5.35 -2.56
CA GLY A 72 38.36 5.84 -3.58
C GLY A 72 37.84 4.79 -4.57
N LEU A 73 38.23 3.51 -4.43
CA LEU A 73 37.81 2.43 -5.34
C LEU A 73 36.28 2.27 -5.40
N GLY A 74 35.61 2.22 -4.25
CA GLY A 74 34.15 2.10 -4.19
C GLY A 74 33.44 3.25 -4.90
N GLN A 75 33.87 4.50 -4.67
CA GLN A 75 33.30 5.67 -5.36
C GLN A 75 33.50 5.59 -6.87
N LYS A 76 34.67 5.11 -7.31
CA LYS A 76 34.95 4.90 -8.74
C LYS A 76 34.04 3.83 -9.35
N ILE A 77 33.81 2.72 -8.64
CA ILE A 77 32.88 1.66 -9.08
C ILE A 77 31.47 2.22 -9.21
N VAL A 78 30.95 2.92 -8.19
CA VAL A 78 29.61 3.53 -8.25
C VAL A 78 29.50 4.49 -9.43
N SER A 79 30.48 5.39 -9.63
CA SER A 79 30.48 6.31 -10.78
C SER A 79 30.45 5.58 -12.12
N LEU A 80 31.20 4.48 -12.28
CA LEU A 80 31.20 3.68 -13.50
C LEU A 80 29.87 2.95 -13.70
N LEU A 81 29.28 2.39 -12.64
CA LEU A 81 27.96 1.74 -12.68
C LEU A 81 26.86 2.73 -13.06
N LEU A 82 26.83 3.91 -12.44
CA LEU A 82 25.87 4.96 -12.78
C LEU A 82 26.00 5.40 -14.25
N ASN A 83 27.23 5.60 -14.73
CA ASN A 83 27.45 5.92 -16.15
C ASN A 83 26.97 4.80 -17.07
N LYS A 84 27.23 3.53 -16.72
CA LYS A 84 26.77 2.38 -17.49
C LYS A 84 25.24 2.29 -17.50
N ALA A 85 24.57 2.49 -16.37
CA ALA A 85 23.11 2.53 -16.28
C ALA A 85 22.51 3.65 -17.13
N ARG A 86 23.12 4.84 -17.11
CA ARG A 86 22.72 5.97 -17.96
C ARG A 86 22.83 5.64 -19.44
N LEU A 87 23.97 5.09 -19.88
CA LEU A 87 24.17 4.70 -21.28
C LEU A 87 23.17 3.62 -21.69
N PHE A 88 22.98 2.60 -20.86
CA PHE A 88 21.98 1.56 -21.10
C PHE A 88 20.57 2.14 -21.26
N CYS A 89 20.17 3.09 -20.41
CA CYS A 89 18.87 3.73 -20.52
C CYS A 89 18.74 4.57 -21.80
N LEU A 90 19.79 5.27 -22.22
CA LEU A 90 19.81 6.06 -23.45
C LEU A 90 19.76 5.18 -24.70
N ASP A 91 20.51 4.08 -24.72
CA ASP A 91 20.58 3.15 -25.85
C ASP A 91 19.23 2.42 -26.06
N ASN A 92 18.46 2.22 -25.01
CA ASN A 92 17.14 1.59 -25.07
C ASN A 92 16.00 2.62 -25.23
N LYS A 93 16.25 3.92 -25.08
CA LYS A 93 15.22 4.95 -25.24
C LYS A 93 14.80 5.00 -26.71
N PRO A 94 13.52 4.75 -27.05
CA PRO A 94 13.07 4.75 -28.43
C PRO A 94 13.09 6.18 -29.00
N ASP A 95 13.18 6.28 -30.33
CA ASP A 95 13.14 7.57 -31.01
C ASP A 95 11.84 8.31 -30.68
N SER A 96 11.97 9.57 -30.27
CA SER A 96 10.85 10.45 -29.92
C SER A 96 9.91 10.73 -31.09
N LYS A 97 10.31 10.37 -32.32
CA LYS A 97 9.54 10.57 -33.57
C LYS A 97 8.14 9.94 -33.55
N TYR A 98 7.93 8.88 -32.76
CA TYR A 98 6.61 8.26 -32.57
C TYR A 98 6.19 8.22 -31.09
N ALA A 99 6.89 8.96 -30.20
CA ALA A 99 6.62 8.93 -28.78
C ALA A 99 5.18 9.33 -28.44
N ASP A 100 4.62 10.32 -29.16
CA ASP A 100 3.26 10.78 -28.95
C ASP A 100 2.20 9.69 -29.21
N LEU A 101 2.51 8.70 -30.07
CA LEU A 101 1.61 7.59 -30.41
C LEU A 101 1.49 6.56 -29.28
N PHE A 102 2.57 6.34 -28.52
CA PHE A 102 2.67 5.27 -27.52
C PHE A 102 2.65 5.77 -26.07
N TYR A 103 3.13 6.99 -25.83
CA TYR A 103 3.34 7.53 -24.49
C TYR A 103 2.50 8.78 -24.20
N GLY A 104 1.78 9.30 -25.20
CA GLY A 104 1.02 10.54 -25.07
C GLY A 104 1.94 11.78 -25.12
N PRO A 105 1.57 12.91 -24.50
CA PRO A 105 2.32 14.16 -24.61
C PRO A 105 3.82 13.97 -24.36
N THR A 106 4.67 14.72 -25.08
CA THR A 106 6.15 14.64 -24.96
C THR A 106 6.65 14.63 -23.51
N LYS A 107 5.96 15.32 -22.58
CA LYS A 107 6.28 15.31 -21.15
C LYS A 107 6.12 13.93 -20.48
N ALA A 108 5.09 13.17 -20.83
CA ALA A 108 4.87 11.82 -20.30
C ALA A 108 5.91 10.83 -20.83
N PHE A 109 6.31 10.98 -22.09
CA PHE A 109 7.42 10.23 -22.67
C PHE A 109 8.74 10.50 -21.94
N GLU A 110 9.07 11.76 -21.68
CA GLU A 110 10.30 12.10 -20.95
C GLU A 110 10.27 11.52 -19.52
N LEU A 111 9.15 11.61 -18.81
CA LEU A 111 8.99 10.99 -17.49
C LEU A 111 9.15 9.47 -17.50
N ALA A 112 8.62 8.79 -18.52
CA ALA A 112 8.72 7.34 -18.68
C ALA A 112 10.15 6.84 -18.92
N TRP A 113 11.10 7.74 -19.18
CA TRP A 113 12.51 7.43 -19.40
C TRP A 113 13.44 8.19 -18.43
N THR A 114 12.89 8.81 -17.38
CA THR A 114 13.69 9.42 -16.31
C THR A 114 14.30 8.31 -15.46
N LEU A 115 15.58 8.03 -15.69
CA LEU A 115 16.35 7.06 -14.90
C LEU A 115 16.62 7.61 -13.50
N HIS A 116 16.42 6.76 -12.49
CA HIS A 116 16.90 6.96 -11.14
C HIS A 116 17.69 5.75 -10.67
N ALA A 117 18.64 5.95 -9.75
CA ALA A 117 19.34 4.84 -9.11
C ALA A 117 18.99 4.78 -7.62
N LEU A 118 18.77 3.57 -7.11
CA LEU A 118 18.41 3.32 -5.71
C LEU A 118 19.45 2.46 -5.01
N VAL A 119 19.53 2.62 -3.69
CA VAL A 119 20.32 1.77 -2.80
C VAL A 119 19.69 1.73 -1.41
N SER A 120 19.82 0.61 -0.71
CA SER A 120 19.55 0.52 0.73
C SER A 120 20.88 0.34 1.46
N PRO A 121 21.44 1.39 2.09
CA PRO A 121 22.70 1.27 2.80
C PRO A 121 22.63 0.25 3.94
N GLY A 122 23.34 -0.86 3.79
CA GLY A 122 23.48 -1.89 4.81
C GLY A 122 24.92 -2.05 5.28
N VAL A 123 25.10 -2.99 6.20
CA VAL A 123 26.40 -3.51 6.64
C VAL A 123 26.49 -4.98 6.27
N LEU A 124 27.60 -5.39 5.66
CA LEU A 124 27.87 -6.80 5.42
C LEU A 124 28.28 -7.45 6.73
N THR A 125 27.49 -8.40 7.23
CA THR A 125 27.74 -9.11 8.50
C THR A 125 29.16 -9.67 8.56
N ALA A 126 29.65 -10.25 7.46
CA ALA A 126 31.00 -10.80 7.35
C ALA A 126 32.13 -9.78 7.65
N ASP A 127 31.91 -8.48 7.42
CA ASP A 127 32.91 -7.44 7.70
C ASP A 127 33.01 -7.08 9.19
N ILE A 128 31.97 -7.36 9.96
CA ILE A 128 31.89 -6.98 11.37
C ILE A 128 31.92 -8.17 12.33
N GLU A 129 31.55 -9.36 11.89
CA GLU A 129 31.40 -10.57 12.73
C GLU A 129 32.62 -10.81 13.63
N SER A 130 33.83 -10.78 13.05
CA SER A 130 35.08 -10.95 13.82
C SER A 130 35.34 -9.86 14.87
N GLN A 131 34.78 -8.65 14.68
CA GLN A 131 34.91 -7.53 15.62
C GLN A 131 33.89 -7.63 16.76
N LEU A 132 32.81 -8.39 16.61
CA LEU A 132 31.76 -8.56 17.62
C LEU A 132 32.09 -9.67 18.65
N VAL A 133 32.99 -10.59 18.29
CA VAL A 133 33.35 -11.73 19.16
C VAL A 133 33.92 -11.24 20.49
N GLY A 134 33.30 -11.67 21.60
CA GLY A 134 33.73 -11.35 22.96
C GLY A 134 33.46 -9.91 23.40
N LYS A 135 32.66 -9.16 22.65
CA LYS A 135 32.25 -7.78 22.97
C LYS A 135 30.98 -7.73 23.80
N SER A 136 30.87 -6.71 24.66
CA SER A 136 29.61 -6.41 25.34
C SER A 136 28.55 -5.91 24.33
N ALA A 137 27.27 -5.93 24.72
CA ALA A 137 26.19 -5.38 23.88
C ALA A 137 26.43 -3.91 23.51
N ASP A 138 26.90 -3.11 24.46
CA ASP A 138 27.24 -1.70 24.26
C ASP A 138 28.39 -1.52 23.24
N GLU A 139 29.43 -2.35 23.34
CA GLU A 139 30.54 -2.36 22.36
C GLU A 139 30.07 -2.81 20.97
N ARG A 140 29.22 -3.84 20.88
CA ARG A 140 28.63 -4.31 19.61
C ARG A 140 27.79 -3.22 18.96
N LEU A 141 26.93 -2.56 19.73
CA LEU A 141 26.10 -1.45 19.27
C LEU A 141 26.94 -0.31 18.71
N MET A 142 28.00 0.10 19.43
CA MET A 142 28.92 1.13 18.95
C MET A 142 29.61 0.74 17.63
N ILE A 143 30.03 -0.53 17.49
CA ILE A 143 30.63 -1.04 16.26
C ILE A 143 29.63 -0.99 15.11
N ARG A 144 28.41 -1.53 15.28
CA ARG A 144 27.37 -1.54 14.25
C ARG A 144 26.97 -0.12 13.84
N THR A 145 26.74 0.76 14.81
CA THR A 145 26.36 2.16 14.57
C THR A 145 27.45 2.89 13.78
N ARG A 146 28.72 2.70 14.12
CA ARG A 146 29.85 3.29 13.39
C ARG A 146 29.93 2.79 11.95
N VAL A 147 29.76 1.48 11.73
CA VAL A 147 29.87 0.89 10.39
C VAL A 147 28.67 1.28 9.52
N GLN A 148 27.45 1.29 10.08
CA GLN A 148 26.25 1.77 9.40
C GLN A 148 26.38 3.24 9.01
N SER A 149 26.87 4.10 9.91
CA SER A 149 27.13 5.51 9.62
C SER A 149 28.15 5.67 8.50
N GLY A 150 29.23 4.88 8.52
CA GLY A 150 30.23 4.86 7.46
C GLY A 150 29.67 4.43 6.09
N SER A 151 28.71 3.49 6.07
CA SER A 151 27.99 3.06 4.85
C SER A 151 27.12 4.19 4.31
N ILE A 152 26.34 4.86 5.19
CA ILE A 152 25.52 6.01 4.83
C ILE A 152 26.37 7.16 4.27
N ASP A 153 27.46 7.52 4.96
CA ASP A 153 28.39 8.57 4.54
C ASP A 153 29.00 8.27 3.17
N PHE A 154 29.33 7.00 2.91
CA PHE A 154 29.82 6.56 1.61
C PHE A 154 28.80 6.84 0.51
N TRP A 155 27.55 6.40 0.65
CA TRP A 155 26.52 6.63 -0.38
C TRP A 155 26.20 8.12 -0.56
N ARG A 156 26.18 8.89 0.53
CA ARG A 156 26.04 10.35 0.46
C ARG A 156 27.19 11.02 -0.28
N SER A 157 28.42 10.54 -0.09
CA SER A 157 29.60 11.01 -0.82
C SER A 157 29.52 10.72 -2.33
N CYS A 158 28.80 9.66 -2.71
CA CYS A 158 28.50 9.32 -4.11
C CYS A 158 27.36 10.16 -4.70
N GLY A 159 26.72 11.04 -3.89
CA GLY A 159 25.63 11.92 -4.33
C GLY A 159 24.23 11.35 -4.15
N PHE A 160 24.08 10.21 -3.46
CA PHE A 160 22.77 9.67 -3.11
C PHE A 160 22.18 10.43 -1.91
N ARG A 161 20.85 10.60 -1.88
CA ARG A 161 20.12 11.22 -0.76
C ARG A 161 18.93 10.37 -0.37
N ARG A 162 18.59 10.36 0.91
CA ARG A 162 17.52 9.50 1.46
C ARG A 162 16.15 9.83 0.87
N ILE A 163 15.33 8.81 0.62
CA ILE A 163 13.93 8.95 0.23
C ILE A 163 13.07 9.01 1.50
N GLY A 164 12.60 10.20 1.85
CA GLY A 164 11.83 10.41 3.08
C GLY A 164 12.56 9.90 4.34
N ALA A 165 11.80 9.31 5.26
CA ALA A 165 12.32 8.61 6.43
C ALA A 165 12.60 7.12 6.18
N SER A 166 12.59 6.67 4.92
CA SER A 166 12.90 5.27 4.59
C SER A 166 14.39 4.94 4.80
N GLN A 167 14.71 3.65 4.78
CA GLN A 167 16.10 3.18 4.76
C GLN A 167 16.77 3.40 3.40
N CYS A 168 16.00 3.68 2.34
CA CYS A 168 16.47 3.74 0.98
C CYS A 168 16.94 5.14 0.57
N PHE A 169 17.91 5.18 -0.33
CA PHE A 169 18.47 6.38 -0.91
C PHE A 169 18.31 6.34 -2.43
N ALA A 170 18.16 7.52 -3.02
CA ALA A 170 18.06 7.69 -4.46
C ALA A 170 19.14 8.62 -4.99
N PHE A 171 19.42 8.47 -6.28
CA PHE A 171 20.30 9.33 -7.07
C PHE A 171 19.56 9.77 -8.33
N SER A 172 19.55 11.07 -8.58
CA SER A 172 18.99 11.66 -9.79
C SER A 172 20.11 11.97 -10.77
N PHE A 173 19.89 11.59 -12.03
CA PHE A 173 20.79 11.91 -13.14
C PHE A 173 20.59 13.33 -13.66
N ASP A 174 19.53 14.01 -13.23
CA ASP A 174 19.33 15.43 -13.50
C ASP A 174 20.20 16.28 -12.54
N PRO A 175 21.16 17.06 -13.06
CA PRO A 175 22.01 17.91 -12.22
C PRO A 175 21.24 19.04 -11.52
N GLN A 176 20.04 19.41 -12.00
CA GLN A 176 19.19 20.45 -11.42
C GLN A 176 18.23 19.91 -10.36
N HIS A 177 18.17 18.60 -10.17
CA HIS A 177 17.26 17.99 -9.21
C HIS A 177 17.53 18.48 -7.77
N PRO A 178 16.50 18.79 -6.95
CA PRO A 178 16.69 19.34 -5.60
C PRO A 178 17.62 18.53 -4.71
N SER A 179 17.61 17.20 -4.83
CA SER A 179 18.52 16.33 -4.07
C SER A 179 20.00 16.59 -4.34
N ARG A 180 20.36 17.16 -5.50
CA ARG A 180 21.75 17.53 -5.85
C ARG A 180 22.27 18.73 -5.07
N ALA A 181 21.38 19.59 -4.60
CA ALA A 181 21.73 20.78 -3.81
C ALA A 181 21.89 20.47 -2.31
N ILE A 182 21.44 19.30 -1.84
CA ILE A 182 21.53 18.91 -0.44
C ILE A 182 22.95 18.47 -0.13
N ALA A 183 23.60 19.13 0.83
CA ALA A 183 24.90 18.70 1.35
C ALA A 183 24.78 17.35 2.08
N ALA A 184 25.81 16.51 2.03
CA ALA A 184 25.78 15.18 2.67
C ALA A 184 25.44 15.25 4.17
N ALA A 185 25.99 16.23 4.89
CA ALA A 185 25.73 16.44 6.32
C ALA A 185 24.36 17.07 6.63
N SER A 186 23.64 17.56 5.61
CA SER A 186 22.32 18.17 5.74
C SER A 186 21.20 17.26 5.21
N ASP A 187 21.54 16.04 4.80
CA ASP A 187 20.57 15.03 4.40
C ASP A 187 19.80 14.51 5.63
N PHE A 188 18.61 13.96 5.41
CA PHE A 188 17.75 13.53 6.51
C PHE A 188 18.23 12.21 7.11
N ASP A 189 18.22 12.11 8.44
CA ASP A 189 18.40 10.87 9.19
C ASP A 189 17.21 10.65 10.15
N PRO A 190 16.51 9.50 10.05
CA PRO A 190 15.49 9.13 11.01
C PRO A 190 16.07 9.07 12.43
N ARG A 191 15.24 9.42 13.42
CA ARG A 191 15.61 9.28 14.83
C ARG A 191 15.80 7.82 15.20
N ARG A 192 16.67 7.56 16.17
CA ARG A 192 16.97 6.23 16.69
C ARG A 192 16.99 6.25 18.21
N SER A 193 16.55 5.18 18.83
CA SER A 193 16.58 5.03 20.28
C SER A 193 17.79 4.22 20.66
N HIS A 194 18.78 4.86 21.29
CA HIS A 194 19.94 4.14 21.83
C HIS A 194 19.51 3.08 22.84
N ALA A 195 18.48 3.35 23.65
CA ALA A 195 17.97 2.40 24.63
C ALA A 195 17.36 1.16 23.96
N GLU A 196 16.57 1.35 22.90
CA GLU A 196 15.98 0.23 22.14
C GLU A 196 17.04 -0.55 21.36
N ASP A 197 17.97 0.15 20.69
CA ASP A 197 19.05 -0.47 19.94
C ASP A 197 19.97 -1.29 20.87
N LEU A 198 20.25 -0.78 22.08
CA LEU A 198 21.03 -1.49 23.09
C LEU A 198 20.29 -2.70 23.63
N GLU A 199 19.00 -2.57 23.93
CA GLU A 199 18.16 -3.69 24.36
C GLU A 199 18.15 -4.81 23.30
N ASN A 200 18.03 -4.47 22.03
CA ASN A 200 18.07 -5.44 20.93
C ASN A 200 19.43 -6.16 20.85
N GLU A 201 20.55 -5.46 21.01
CA GLU A 201 21.89 -6.08 21.06
C GLU A 201 22.08 -6.97 22.28
N GLU A 202 21.60 -6.57 23.45
CA GLU A 202 21.63 -7.42 24.65
C GLU A 202 20.86 -8.72 24.44
N LEU A 203 19.69 -8.63 23.80
CA LEU A 203 18.88 -9.80 23.47
C LEU A 203 19.57 -10.71 22.44
N GLU A 204 20.25 -10.14 21.44
CA GLU A 204 21.02 -10.91 20.45
C GLU A 204 22.19 -11.65 21.11
N VAL A 205 22.93 -10.98 22.01
CA VAL A 205 24.01 -11.61 22.79
C VAL A 205 23.50 -12.76 23.64
N ILE A 206 22.34 -12.60 24.28
CA ILE A 206 21.71 -13.67 25.08
C ILE A 206 21.29 -14.84 24.19
N TYR A 207 20.66 -14.56 23.05
CA TYR A 207 20.23 -15.58 22.09
C TYR A 207 21.41 -16.39 21.52
N GLU A 208 22.51 -15.71 21.21
CA GLU A 208 23.74 -16.37 20.76
C GLU A 208 24.34 -17.28 21.83
N ALA A 209 24.28 -16.86 23.10
CA ALA A 209 24.80 -17.62 24.23
C ALA A 209 23.88 -18.79 24.64
N ASP A 210 22.57 -18.62 24.57
CA ASP A 210 21.57 -19.64 24.88
C ASP A 210 20.41 -19.60 23.86
N ARG A 211 20.53 -20.45 22.83
CA ARG A 211 19.53 -20.61 21.76
C ARG A 211 18.18 -21.14 22.25
N PHE A 212 18.08 -21.57 23.51
CA PHE A 212 16.83 -22.01 24.13
C PHE A 212 16.09 -20.88 24.87
N THR A 213 16.70 -19.69 25.02
CA THR A 213 16.05 -18.54 25.65
C THR A 213 15.06 -17.87 24.68
N GLU A 214 13.81 -17.71 25.14
CA GLU A 214 12.75 -17.03 24.38
C GLU A 214 12.90 -15.51 24.54
N VAL A 215 13.67 -14.89 23.64
CA VAL A 215 13.97 -13.44 23.59
C VAL A 215 12.74 -12.57 23.81
N THR A 216 11.61 -12.93 23.19
CA THR A 216 10.32 -12.24 23.34
C THR A 216 9.84 -12.19 24.79
N LYS A 217 10.01 -13.28 25.54
CA LYS A 217 9.63 -13.35 26.95
C LYS A 217 10.47 -12.42 27.81
N LEU A 218 11.78 -12.37 27.57
CA LEU A 218 12.67 -11.49 28.33
C LEU A 218 12.36 -10.00 28.07
N LYS A 219 12.08 -9.63 26.82
CA LYS A 219 11.63 -8.28 26.46
C LYS A 219 10.34 -7.91 27.20
N MET A 220 9.39 -8.84 27.25
CA MET A 220 8.13 -8.64 27.97
C MET A 220 8.32 -8.53 29.49
N GLU A 221 9.23 -9.29 30.10
CA GLU A 221 9.57 -9.21 31.53
C GLU A 221 10.21 -7.85 31.87
N ARG A 222 11.19 -7.40 31.07
CA ARG A 222 11.79 -6.07 31.24
C ARG A 222 10.77 -4.95 31.11
N LEU A 223 9.88 -5.04 30.13
CA LEU A 223 8.81 -4.07 29.94
C LEU A 223 7.83 -4.06 31.12
N ARG A 224 7.49 -5.23 31.67
CA ARG A 224 6.61 -5.34 32.85
C ARG A 224 7.19 -4.56 34.03
N ASP A 225 8.49 -4.73 34.29
CA ASP A 225 9.13 -4.12 35.44
C ASP A 225 9.39 -2.61 35.21
N ALA A 226 9.73 -2.21 33.99
CA ALA A 226 10.02 -0.82 33.66
C ALA A 226 8.76 0.02 33.40
N LEU A 227 7.76 -0.50 32.67
CA LEU A 227 6.56 0.22 32.21
C LEU A 227 5.29 -0.66 32.39
N PRO A 228 4.80 -0.86 33.61
CA PRO A 228 3.69 -1.78 33.90
C PRO A 228 2.41 -1.51 33.10
N LEU A 229 2.06 -0.24 32.88
CA LEU A 229 0.88 0.14 32.08
C LEU A 229 1.03 -0.26 30.60
N HIS A 230 2.23 -0.11 30.04
CA HIS A 230 2.49 -0.42 28.64
C HIS A 230 2.53 -1.94 28.43
N TYR A 231 3.11 -2.67 29.39
CA TYR A 231 3.04 -4.13 29.43
C TYR A 231 1.60 -4.63 29.50
N ALA A 232 0.77 -4.07 30.40
CA ALA A 232 -0.65 -4.41 30.48
C ALA A 232 -1.36 -4.11 29.15
N ALA A 233 -1.03 -2.97 28.53
CA ALA A 233 -1.59 -2.57 27.24
C ALA A 233 -1.19 -3.47 26.07
N LEU A 234 -0.13 -4.27 26.16
CA LEU A 234 0.23 -5.27 25.16
C LEU A 234 -0.31 -6.67 25.48
N THR A 235 -0.54 -7.00 26.75
CA THR A 235 -0.80 -8.38 27.19
C THR A 235 -2.24 -8.69 27.59
N LEU A 236 -2.98 -7.72 28.14
CA LEU A 236 -4.36 -7.92 28.58
C LEU A 236 -5.36 -7.78 27.43
N THR A 237 -6.54 -8.39 27.52
CA THR A 237 -7.66 -8.04 26.63
C THR A 237 -8.13 -6.60 26.87
N ASP A 238 -8.94 -6.04 25.97
CA ASP A 238 -9.39 -4.65 26.10
C ASP A 238 -10.28 -4.43 27.34
N GLU A 239 -11.15 -5.38 27.67
CA GLU A 239 -11.99 -5.36 28.87
C GLU A 239 -11.19 -5.46 30.16
N GLU A 240 -10.19 -6.35 30.19
CA GLU A 240 -9.27 -6.50 31.32
C GLU A 240 -8.42 -5.25 31.49
N LEU A 241 -7.90 -4.69 30.40
CA LEU A 241 -7.06 -3.49 30.42
C LEU A 241 -7.84 -2.26 30.92
N LYS A 242 -9.08 -2.07 30.47
CA LYS A 242 -9.95 -1.01 30.99
C LYS A 242 -10.22 -1.18 32.49
N THR A 243 -10.48 -2.42 32.93
CA THR A 243 -10.70 -2.73 34.36
C THR A 243 -9.44 -2.42 35.17
N PHE A 244 -8.28 -2.81 34.64
CA PHE A 244 -6.98 -2.53 35.21
C PHE A 244 -6.73 -1.03 35.34
N PHE A 245 -6.98 -0.24 34.28
CA PHE A 245 -6.88 1.22 34.31
C PHE A 245 -7.80 1.86 35.33
N THR A 246 -9.05 1.41 35.42
CA THR A 246 -10.03 1.92 36.38
C THR A 246 -9.60 1.65 37.83
N THR A 247 -8.99 0.49 38.07
CA THR A 247 -8.55 0.08 39.42
C THR A 247 -7.34 0.87 39.90
N HIS A 248 -6.48 1.27 38.97
CA HIS A 248 -5.20 1.95 39.25
C HIS A 248 -5.23 3.43 38.86
N ALA A 249 -6.42 4.04 38.75
CA ALA A 249 -6.58 5.41 38.28
C ALA A 249 -6.01 6.46 39.26
N ASP A 250 -6.04 6.15 40.56
CA ASP A 250 -5.59 7.04 41.64
C ASP A 250 -4.10 6.89 41.98
N ASP A 251 -3.43 5.89 41.43
CA ASP A 251 -2.03 5.61 41.75
C ASP A 251 -1.07 6.52 40.94
N GLU A 252 0.04 6.95 41.57
CA GLU A 252 1.15 7.67 40.93
C GLU A 252 1.99 6.76 39.98
N ILE A 253 1.34 5.97 39.12
CA ILE A 253 1.97 4.92 38.28
C ILE A 253 2.78 5.48 37.09
N GLY A 254 2.84 6.79 36.92
CA GLY A 254 3.59 7.42 35.84
C GLY A 254 2.91 7.24 34.48
N TRP A 255 1.65 7.69 34.38
CA TRP A 255 0.85 7.67 33.15
C TRP A 255 1.51 8.42 31.99
N ASP A 256 2.35 9.41 32.28
CA ASP A 256 3.10 10.24 31.34
C ASP A 256 4.37 9.59 30.78
N ARG A 257 4.72 8.39 31.26
CA ARG A 257 5.87 7.64 30.74
C ARG A 257 5.61 7.15 29.31
N VAL A 258 6.69 7.01 28.56
CA VAL A 258 6.70 6.53 27.18
C VAL A 258 7.65 5.34 27.04
N THR A 259 7.48 4.56 25.98
CA THR A 259 8.43 3.49 25.62
C THR A 259 9.79 4.04 25.18
N ASN A 260 10.76 3.14 24.99
CA ASN A 260 12.03 3.46 24.34
C ASN A 260 11.86 4.04 22.93
N SER A 261 10.75 3.72 22.25
CA SER A 261 10.34 4.29 20.96
C SER A 261 9.53 5.59 21.09
N GLU A 262 9.54 6.23 22.27
CA GLU A 262 8.77 7.44 22.58
C GLU A 262 7.24 7.29 22.41
N ALA A 263 6.75 6.06 22.27
CA ALA A 263 5.33 5.79 22.11
C ALA A 263 4.61 5.99 23.45
N THR A 264 3.56 6.79 23.43
CA THR A 264 2.66 6.96 24.58
C THR A 264 1.71 5.76 24.70
N LEU A 265 1.08 5.61 25.86
CA LEU A 265 0.05 4.59 26.06
C LEU A 265 -1.13 4.70 25.06
N LEU A 266 -1.39 5.90 24.54
CA LEU A 266 -2.41 6.12 23.51
C LEU A 266 -2.00 5.56 22.14
N HIS A 267 -0.71 5.59 21.79
CA HIS A 267 -0.22 4.91 20.58
C HIS A 267 -0.46 3.41 20.70
N ILE A 268 -0.06 2.82 21.84
CA ILE A 268 -0.16 1.37 22.05
C ILE A 268 -1.62 0.91 22.05
N THR A 269 -2.48 1.50 22.88
CA THR A 269 -3.89 1.07 22.97
C THR A 269 -4.63 1.22 21.63
N ALA A 270 -4.31 2.25 20.85
CA ALA A 270 -4.86 2.41 19.51
C ALA A 270 -4.36 1.33 18.54
N CYS A 271 -3.04 1.12 18.43
CA CYS A 271 -2.44 0.17 17.49
C CYS A 271 -2.72 -1.30 17.85
N GLU A 272 -2.88 -1.61 19.14
CA GLU A 272 -3.33 -2.92 19.63
C GLU A 272 -4.85 -3.12 19.52
N LEU A 273 -5.56 -2.15 18.91
CA LEU A 273 -6.99 -2.20 18.64
C LEU A 273 -7.85 -2.37 19.90
N LYS A 274 -7.58 -1.58 20.95
CA LYS A 274 -8.25 -1.63 22.25
C LYS A 274 -9.16 -0.41 22.45
N PRO A 275 -10.34 -0.35 21.82
CA PRO A 275 -11.19 0.83 21.83
C PRO A 275 -11.72 1.22 23.21
N LEU A 276 -12.06 0.26 24.08
CA LEU A 276 -12.59 0.55 25.42
C LEU A 276 -11.53 1.23 26.28
N SER A 277 -10.31 0.72 26.24
CA SER A 277 -9.16 1.27 26.95
C SER A 277 -8.72 2.61 26.35
N THR A 278 -8.71 2.71 25.02
CA THR A 278 -8.43 3.97 24.30
C THR A 278 -9.42 5.06 24.70
N GLN A 279 -10.72 4.74 24.70
CA GLN A 279 -11.77 5.67 25.12
C GLN A 279 -11.58 6.08 26.58
N TRP A 280 -11.31 5.11 27.46
CA TRP A 280 -11.08 5.40 28.87
C TRP A 280 -9.89 6.35 29.09
N LEU A 281 -8.78 6.15 28.39
CA LEU A 281 -7.62 7.05 28.46
C LEU A 281 -8.00 8.48 28.04
N LEU A 282 -8.71 8.61 26.92
CA LEU A 282 -9.15 9.90 26.39
C LEU A 282 -10.11 10.65 27.34
N GLU A 283 -10.91 9.92 28.10
CA GLU A 283 -11.91 10.49 29.02
C GLU A 283 -11.36 10.80 30.42
N ASN A 284 -10.38 10.02 30.90
CA ASN A 284 -9.98 10.02 32.31
C ASN A 284 -8.54 10.48 32.56
N VAL A 285 -7.66 10.46 31.54
CA VAL A 285 -6.25 10.85 31.73
C VAL A 285 -6.03 12.28 31.22
N HIS A 286 -5.68 13.19 32.13
CA HIS A 286 -5.49 14.62 31.83
C HIS A 286 -4.47 14.90 30.69
N TYR A 287 -3.46 14.04 30.52
CA TYR A 287 -2.46 14.19 29.45
C TYR A 287 -2.91 13.65 28.08
N ALA A 288 -4.01 12.90 28.01
CA ALA A 288 -4.44 12.20 26.80
C ALA A 288 -4.71 13.14 25.63
N ASP A 289 -5.23 14.35 25.89
CA ASP A 289 -5.41 15.37 24.85
C ASP A 289 -4.09 15.84 24.25
N ARG A 290 -3.02 15.98 25.06
CA ARG A 290 -1.68 16.29 24.55
C ARG A 290 -1.12 15.12 23.74
N TRP A 291 -1.38 13.89 24.18
CA TRP A 291 -0.91 12.68 23.51
C TRP A 291 -1.47 12.49 22.10
N LYS A 292 -2.68 13.00 21.79
CA LYS A 292 -3.23 13.00 20.42
C LYS A 292 -2.28 13.62 19.39
N THR A 293 -1.45 14.56 19.82
CA THR A 293 -0.49 15.28 18.98
C THR A 293 0.97 14.92 19.28
N ALA A 294 1.22 14.11 20.31
CA ALA A 294 2.56 13.62 20.63
C ALA A 294 3.03 12.71 19.51
N ARG A 295 4.32 12.78 19.16
CA ARG A 295 4.92 11.94 18.12
C ARG A 295 5.84 10.92 18.74
N ASP A 296 5.73 9.67 18.30
CA ASP A 296 6.70 8.61 18.61
C ASP A 296 8.05 8.86 17.92
N ILE A 297 9.01 7.95 18.11
CA ILE A 297 10.36 8.10 17.58
C ILE A 297 10.40 8.16 16.05
N GLU A 298 9.51 7.42 15.37
CA GLU A 298 9.33 7.45 13.92
C GLU A 298 8.67 8.76 13.46
N GLY A 299 8.06 9.48 14.38
CA GLY A 299 7.45 10.77 14.15
C GLY A 299 5.98 10.67 13.81
N TYR A 300 5.29 9.59 14.17
CA TYR A 300 3.84 9.45 14.02
C TYR A 300 3.10 9.88 15.28
N THR A 301 1.97 10.55 15.11
CA THR A 301 0.95 10.69 16.16
C THR A 301 0.18 9.39 16.36
N PRO A 302 -0.59 9.19 17.45
CA PRO A 302 -1.36 7.97 17.64
C PRO A 302 -2.30 7.63 16.48
N LEU A 303 -2.92 8.65 15.86
CA LEU A 303 -3.78 8.47 14.70
C LEU A 303 -2.99 8.03 13.46
N GLU A 304 -1.87 8.70 13.18
CA GLU A 304 -1.01 8.37 12.03
C GLU A 304 -0.38 6.98 12.21
N ALA A 305 0.05 6.62 13.43
CA ALA A 305 0.58 5.30 13.76
C ALA A 305 -0.46 4.20 13.53
N LEU A 306 -1.70 4.40 14.03
CA LEU A 306 -2.80 3.48 13.77
C LEU A 306 -3.09 3.37 12.26
N GLN A 307 -3.09 4.47 11.53
CA GLN A 307 -3.30 4.45 10.07
C GLN A 307 -2.21 3.66 9.34
N GLU A 308 -0.94 3.79 9.73
CA GLU A 308 0.17 3.01 9.16
C GLU A 308 0.06 1.52 9.50
N THR A 309 -0.30 1.17 10.74
CA THR A 309 -0.58 -0.22 11.15
C THR A 309 -1.71 -0.82 10.32
N LEU A 310 -2.80 -0.06 10.12
CA LEU A 310 -3.95 -0.51 9.34
C LEU A 310 -3.65 -0.59 7.84
N GLU A 311 -2.80 0.29 7.29
CA GLU A 311 -2.35 0.17 5.90
C GLU A 311 -1.49 -1.09 5.71
N THR A 312 -0.63 -1.40 6.67
CA THR A 312 0.16 -2.65 6.67
C THR A 312 -0.77 -3.87 6.74
N MET A 313 -1.72 -3.89 7.68
CA MET A 313 -2.71 -4.96 7.82
C MET A 313 -3.55 -5.16 6.54
N ARG A 314 -3.89 -4.06 5.86
CA ARG A 314 -4.66 -4.10 4.61
C ARG A 314 -3.88 -4.71 3.45
N THR A 315 -2.59 -4.43 3.38
CA THR A 315 -1.81 -4.66 2.15
C THR A 315 -0.87 -5.86 2.24
N GLN A 316 -0.44 -6.25 3.44
CA GLN A 316 0.73 -7.10 3.63
C GLN A 316 0.54 -8.10 4.77
N LYS A 317 1.19 -9.27 4.65
CA LYS A 317 1.44 -10.20 5.77
C LYS A 317 2.88 -10.67 5.71
N GLN A 318 3.60 -10.52 6.81
CA GLN A 318 4.95 -11.05 6.94
C GLN A 318 4.91 -12.58 7.00
N TYR A 319 5.74 -13.24 6.20
CA TYR A 319 5.84 -14.70 6.15
C TYR A 319 7.30 -15.11 6.35
N GLY A 320 7.59 -15.72 7.50
CA GLY A 320 8.96 -16.01 7.91
C GLY A 320 9.79 -14.73 8.13
N LEU A 321 11.11 -14.86 8.04
CA LEU A 321 12.03 -13.77 8.37
C LEU A 321 12.17 -12.72 7.24
N PHE A 322 12.00 -13.11 5.98
CA PHE A 322 12.45 -12.30 4.83
C PHE A 322 11.41 -12.08 3.74
N ARG A 323 10.19 -12.63 3.86
CA ARG A 323 9.15 -12.49 2.82
C ARG A 323 7.96 -11.68 3.30
N VAL A 324 7.48 -10.82 2.43
CA VAL A 324 6.25 -10.05 2.61
C VAL A 324 5.28 -10.44 1.51
N LEU A 325 4.11 -10.96 1.90
CA LEU A 325 3.07 -11.34 0.96
C LEU A 325 2.14 -10.15 0.69
N ASN A 326 1.84 -9.87 -0.58
CA ASN A 326 0.81 -8.91 -0.95
C ASN A 326 -0.59 -9.52 -0.72
N LEU A 327 -1.38 -8.91 0.16
CA LEU A 327 -2.76 -9.29 0.48
C LEU A 327 -3.79 -8.24 0.08
N SER A 328 -3.38 -7.20 -0.65
CA SER A 328 -4.24 -6.03 -0.94
C SER A 328 -5.60 -6.40 -1.54
N ASP A 329 -5.66 -7.39 -2.44
CA ASP A 329 -6.91 -7.84 -3.09
C ASP A 329 -7.80 -8.75 -2.20
N HIS A 330 -7.30 -9.16 -1.04
CA HIS A 330 -7.99 -9.99 -0.05
C HIS A 330 -8.55 -9.17 1.12
N PHE A 331 -8.39 -7.84 1.10
CA PHE A 331 -8.88 -7.00 2.18
C PHE A 331 -10.41 -6.96 2.23
N GLU A 332 -10.98 -7.38 3.37
CA GLU A 332 -12.45 -7.42 3.58
C GLU A 332 -12.98 -6.25 4.43
N GLY A 333 -12.09 -5.35 4.84
CA GLY A 333 -12.39 -4.26 5.76
C GLY A 333 -11.82 -4.49 7.15
N TYR A 334 -11.50 -3.40 7.84
CA TYR A 334 -10.94 -3.44 9.20
C TYR A 334 -11.93 -3.99 10.23
N PRO A 335 -11.44 -4.65 11.29
CA PRO A 335 -12.30 -5.11 12.39
C PRO A 335 -12.99 -3.93 13.10
N ASP A 336 -14.12 -4.20 13.76
CA ASP A 336 -14.89 -3.15 14.44
C ASP A 336 -14.12 -2.45 15.57
N ALA A 337 -13.17 -3.14 16.19
CA ALA A 337 -12.26 -2.56 17.17
C ALA A 337 -11.38 -1.46 16.56
N ALA A 338 -10.79 -1.71 15.39
CA ALA A 338 -10.02 -0.72 14.64
C ALA A 338 -10.88 0.47 14.20
N VAL A 339 -12.09 0.21 13.68
CA VAL A 339 -13.04 1.28 13.31
C VAL A 339 -13.38 2.17 14.50
N SER A 340 -13.52 1.57 15.68
CA SER A 340 -13.83 2.29 16.92
C SER A 340 -12.62 3.09 17.41
N CYS A 341 -11.40 2.55 17.37
CA CYS A 341 -10.17 3.29 17.68
C CYS A 341 -9.97 4.49 16.75
N LEU A 342 -10.15 4.31 15.44
CA LEU A 342 -10.12 5.41 14.47
C LEU A 342 -11.15 6.48 14.82
N SER A 343 -12.39 6.09 15.08
CA SER A 343 -13.47 7.02 15.43
C SER A 343 -13.14 7.87 16.67
N LEU A 344 -12.48 7.27 17.68
CA LEU A 344 -12.07 7.96 18.91
C LEU A 344 -10.96 8.98 18.64
N LEU A 345 -9.96 8.62 17.84
CA LEU A 345 -8.80 9.48 17.57
C LEU A 345 -9.07 10.62 16.59
N PHE A 346 -9.99 10.40 15.64
CA PHE A 346 -10.45 11.43 14.71
C PHE A 346 -11.22 12.58 15.43
N GLY A 347 -11.86 12.28 16.58
CA GLY A 347 -12.56 13.24 17.43
C GLY A 347 -13.98 13.59 16.93
N GLN A 348 -14.82 14.15 17.81
CA GLN A 348 -16.24 14.45 17.52
C GLN A 348 -16.48 15.49 16.39
N GLY A 349 -15.41 16.13 15.87
CA GLY A 349 -15.49 17.20 14.87
C GLY A 349 -14.91 16.87 13.49
N SER A 350 -14.32 15.70 13.27
CA SER A 350 -13.69 15.37 11.99
C SER A 350 -14.71 14.87 10.96
N LEU A 351 -15.18 15.81 10.14
CA LEU A 351 -15.55 15.64 8.73
C LEU A 351 -16.05 14.25 8.30
N GLY A 352 -17.33 13.95 8.55
CA GLY A 352 -18.16 13.15 7.64
C GLY A 352 -17.84 11.66 7.43
N PHE A 353 -16.79 11.11 8.04
CA PHE A 353 -16.47 9.69 7.90
C PHE A 353 -17.43 8.82 8.71
N ASN A 354 -18.36 8.17 8.02
CA ASN A 354 -19.20 7.15 8.65
C ASN A 354 -18.38 5.87 8.94
N ARG A 355 -18.91 4.98 9.79
CA ARG A 355 -18.25 3.71 10.13
C ARG A 355 -17.86 2.88 8.90
N ALA A 356 -18.66 2.90 7.84
CA ALA A 356 -18.37 2.17 6.60
C ALA A 356 -17.12 2.74 5.89
N CYS A 357 -16.96 4.06 5.86
CA CYS A 357 -15.77 4.72 5.32
C CYS A 357 -14.52 4.32 6.10
N LEU A 358 -14.59 4.36 7.44
CA LEU A 358 -13.47 3.94 8.29
C LEU A 358 -13.13 2.47 8.07
N ARG A 359 -14.13 1.58 7.97
CA ARG A 359 -13.92 0.14 7.75
C ARG A 359 -13.11 -0.16 6.49
N TYR A 360 -13.28 0.64 5.44
CA TYR A 360 -12.58 0.44 4.17
C TYR A 360 -11.44 1.44 3.92
N GLY A 361 -10.96 2.14 4.96
CA GLY A 361 -9.85 3.09 4.82
C GLY A 361 -10.13 4.24 3.84
N CYS A 362 -11.38 4.64 3.69
CA CYS A 362 -11.77 5.75 2.82
C CYS A 362 -11.16 7.04 3.32
N THR A 363 -10.46 7.76 2.44
CA THR A 363 -9.85 9.06 2.76
C THR A 363 -10.63 10.26 2.23
N CYS A 364 -11.63 10.04 1.36
CA CYS A 364 -12.43 11.13 0.77
C CYS A 364 -13.77 11.40 1.47
N GLY A 365 -14.21 10.50 2.35
CA GLY A 365 -15.47 10.61 3.13
C GLY A 365 -16.76 10.39 2.33
N VAL A 366 -16.70 10.23 1.01
CA VAL A 366 -17.88 10.18 0.12
C VAL A 366 -18.04 8.89 -0.67
N CYS A 367 -17.20 7.87 -0.40
CA CYS A 367 -17.31 6.55 -1.01
C CYS A 367 -18.68 5.92 -0.78
N VAL A 368 -19.28 5.38 -1.84
CA VAL A 368 -20.54 4.63 -1.74
C VAL A 368 -20.25 3.32 -1.03
N GLY A 369 -20.98 3.04 0.06
CA GLY A 369 -20.71 1.87 0.92
C GLY A 369 -19.38 1.94 1.68
N GLY A 370 -18.66 3.07 1.64
CA GLY A 370 -17.33 3.22 2.25
C GLY A 370 -16.17 2.75 1.39
N PHE A 371 -16.40 1.93 0.36
CA PHE A 371 -15.34 1.35 -0.49
C PHE A 371 -15.37 1.83 -1.95
N LEU A 372 -16.54 2.10 -2.53
CA LEU A 372 -16.63 2.50 -3.95
C LEU A 372 -16.39 4.01 -4.09
N SER A 373 -15.17 4.38 -4.50
CA SER A 373 -14.78 5.79 -4.64
C SER A 373 -15.50 6.50 -5.79
N ALA A 374 -15.52 7.84 -5.74
CA ALA A 374 -16.17 8.64 -6.78
C ALA A 374 -15.51 8.42 -8.16
N ARG A 375 -14.18 8.34 -8.16
CA ARG A 375 -13.35 8.04 -9.33
C ARG A 375 -13.66 6.64 -9.86
N MET A 376 -13.43 5.58 -9.09
CA MET A 376 -13.71 4.21 -9.57
C MET A 376 -15.15 4.05 -10.08
N ARG A 377 -16.14 4.65 -9.39
CA ARG A 377 -17.53 4.65 -9.85
C ARG A 377 -17.68 5.30 -11.23
N SER A 378 -16.99 6.40 -11.51
CA SER A 378 -16.99 7.06 -12.81
C SER A 378 -16.40 6.15 -13.90
N SER A 379 -15.32 5.41 -13.61
CA SER A 379 -14.74 4.45 -14.56
C SER A 379 -15.70 3.30 -14.86
N LEU A 380 -16.35 2.77 -13.82
CA LEU A 380 -17.33 1.69 -13.99
C LEU A 380 -18.57 2.17 -14.76
N ILE A 381 -19.03 3.41 -14.55
CA ILE A 381 -20.10 4.00 -15.37
C ILE A 381 -19.65 4.08 -16.83
N PHE A 382 -18.46 4.63 -17.08
CA PHE A 382 -17.89 4.75 -18.42
C PHE A 382 -17.80 3.38 -19.13
N GLN A 383 -17.30 2.36 -18.43
CA GLN A 383 -17.24 0.99 -18.94
C GLN A 383 -18.62 0.39 -19.22
N GLY A 384 -19.59 0.64 -18.33
CA GLY A 384 -20.98 0.20 -18.52
C GLY A 384 -21.61 0.79 -19.78
N GLU A 385 -21.54 2.10 -19.96
CA GLU A 385 -22.18 2.77 -21.09
C GLU A 385 -21.48 2.48 -22.42
N THR A 386 -20.15 2.58 -22.45
CA THR A 386 -19.37 2.34 -23.66
C THR A 386 -19.50 0.88 -24.12
N THR A 387 -19.44 -0.07 -23.18
CA THR A 387 -19.61 -1.48 -23.53
C THR A 387 -21.03 -1.78 -24.00
N PHE A 388 -22.05 -1.22 -23.36
CA PHE A 388 -23.44 -1.39 -23.79
C PHE A 388 -23.64 -0.99 -25.25
N ASP A 389 -23.15 0.20 -25.62
CA ASP A 389 -23.25 0.74 -26.98
C ASP A 389 -22.50 -0.13 -27.99
N LEU A 390 -21.26 -0.52 -27.68
CA LEU A 390 -20.47 -1.40 -28.55
C LEU A 390 -21.13 -2.76 -28.76
N MET A 391 -21.78 -3.30 -27.74
CA MET A 391 -22.43 -4.62 -27.81
C MET A 391 -23.77 -4.61 -28.57
N GLN A 392 -24.33 -3.44 -28.89
CA GLN A 392 -25.49 -3.36 -29.80
C GLN A 392 -25.13 -3.62 -31.26
N ASN A 393 -23.86 -3.39 -31.64
CA ASN A 393 -23.39 -3.60 -33.01
C ASN A 393 -23.47 -5.08 -33.38
N ASP A 394 -24.01 -5.35 -34.56
CA ASP A 394 -24.14 -6.70 -35.15
C ASP A 394 -24.81 -7.75 -34.23
N ILE A 395 -25.63 -7.31 -33.28
CA ILE A 395 -26.30 -8.19 -32.30
C ILE A 395 -27.24 -9.22 -32.94
N ASP A 396 -27.56 -9.04 -34.22
CA ASP A 396 -28.39 -9.94 -35.00
C ASP A 396 -27.61 -11.15 -35.53
N ASP A 397 -26.34 -10.99 -35.88
CA ASP A 397 -25.44 -12.09 -36.23
C ASP A 397 -24.80 -12.67 -34.96
N GLY A 398 -25.43 -13.70 -34.41
CA GLY A 398 -24.93 -14.32 -33.19
C GLY A 398 -23.60 -15.05 -33.34
N GLY A 399 -23.21 -15.46 -34.55
CA GLY A 399 -21.91 -16.09 -34.78
C GLY A 399 -20.80 -15.04 -34.68
N PHE A 400 -20.93 -14.00 -35.49
CA PHE A 400 -20.00 -12.87 -35.53
C PHE A 400 -19.95 -12.13 -34.18
N TRP A 401 -21.09 -11.88 -33.56
CA TRP A 401 -21.17 -11.16 -32.29
C TRP A 401 -20.41 -11.86 -31.15
N ILE A 402 -20.44 -13.19 -31.10
CA ILE A 402 -19.68 -13.98 -30.10
C ILE A 402 -18.18 -13.86 -30.35
N GLU A 403 -17.76 -13.87 -31.61
CA GLU A 403 -16.35 -13.76 -31.99
C GLU A 403 -15.79 -12.40 -31.60
N VAL A 404 -16.49 -11.31 -31.96
CA VAL A 404 -16.08 -9.93 -31.66
C VAL A 404 -16.08 -9.63 -30.16
N ASN A 405 -16.99 -10.26 -29.39
CA ASN A 405 -17.13 -10.00 -27.95
C ASN A 405 -16.52 -11.10 -27.07
N LYS A 406 -15.69 -12.00 -27.62
CA LYS A 406 -15.17 -13.17 -26.89
C LYS A 406 -14.56 -12.83 -25.53
N PHE A 407 -13.76 -11.76 -25.45
CA PHE A 407 -13.11 -11.29 -24.23
C PHE A 407 -14.13 -10.79 -23.20
N LYS A 408 -15.18 -10.07 -23.62
CA LYS A 408 -16.26 -9.59 -22.74
C LYS A 408 -17.11 -10.70 -22.13
N LEU A 409 -17.03 -11.89 -22.72
CA LEU A 409 -17.80 -13.07 -22.31
C LEU A 409 -16.99 -14.04 -21.46
N GLU A 410 -15.74 -13.72 -21.10
CA GLU A 410 -14.82 -14.66 -20.45
C GLU A 410 -15.29 -15.15 -19.08
N HIS A 411 -16.07 -14.35 -18.36
CA HIS A 411 -16.63 -14.68 -17.04
C HIS A 411 -17.97 -15.40 -17.12
N LEU A 412 -18.52 -15.58 -18.31
CA LEU A 412 -19.81 -16.24 -18.50
C LEU A 412 -19.65 -17.76 -18.58
N ASP A 413 -20.59 -18.53 -18.04
CA ASP A 413 -20.57 -19.99 -18.19
C ASP A 413 -20.55 -20.42 -19.69
N LEU A 414 -19.78 -21.45 -20.00
CA LEU A 414 -19.56 -21.92 -21.39
C LEU A 414 -20.88 -22.35 -22.06
N GLU A 415 -21.81 -22.95 -21.33
CA GLU A 415 -23.08 -23.39 -21.88
C GLU A 415 -24.00 -22.20 -22.18
N VAL A 416 -23.98 -21.19 -21.33
CA VAL A 416 -24.71 -19.93 -21.57
C VAL A 416 -24.12 -19.20 -22.78
N ARG A 417 -22.78 -19.16 -22.94
CA ARG A 417 -22.12 -18.59 -24.13
C ARG A 417 -22.57 -19.26 -25.43
N LYS A 418 -22.70 -20.59 -25.44
CA LYS A 418 -23.22 -21.31 -26.62
C LYS A 418 -24.65 -20.89 -26.96
N ASN A 419 -25.51 -20.66 -25.97
CA ASN A 419 -26.87 -20.21 -26.22
C ASN A 419 -26.95 -18.78 -26.74
N LEU A 420 -26.01 -17.92 -26.34
CA LEU A 420 -25.91 -16.58 -26.91
C LEU A 420 -25.67 -16.61 -28.42
N LYS A 421 -24.99 -17.63 -28.98
CA LYS A 421 -24.77 -17.75 -30.43
C LYS A 421 -26.08 -17.83 -31.22
N THR A 422 -27.07 -18.56 -30.71
CA THR A 422 -28.33 -18.83 -31.43
C THR A 422 -29.51 -17.98 -30.94
N ASN A 423 -29.38 -17.28 -29.81
CA ASN A 423 -30.49 -16.57 -29.19
C ASN A 423 -30.24 -15.06 -29.03
N LYS A 424 -30.85 -14.26 -29.94
CA LYS A 424 -30.82 -12.78 -29.92
C LYS A 424 -31.33 -12.19 -28.61
N SER A 425 -32.35 -12.79 -27.99
CA SER A 425 -32.92 -12.30 -26.73
C SER A 425 -31.91 -12.39 -25.59
N LEU A 426 -31.12 -13.47 -25.54
CA LEU A 426 -30.09 -13.63 -24.52
C LEU A 426 -28.93 -12.66 -24.73
N ARG A 427 -28.52 -12.39 -25.99
CA ARG A 427 -27.49 -11.37 -26.31
C ARG A 427 -27.91 -9.97 -25.85
N LYS A 428 -29.14 -9.57 -26.19
CA LYS A 428 -29.71 -8.31 -25.71
C LYS A 428 -29.79 -8.25 -24.19
N GLY A 429 -30.21 -9.34 -23.55
CA GLY A 429 -30.30 -9.42 -22.10
C GLY A 429 -28.94 -9.30 -21.39
N PHE A 430 -27.89 -9.93 -21.94
CA PHE A 430 -26.51 -9.77 -21.46
C PHE A 430 -26.04 -8.32 -21.60
N ALA A 431 -26.19 -7.73 -22.80
CA ALA A 431 -25.79 -6.34 -23.05
C ALA A 431 -26.53 -5.36 -22.11
N ASN A 432 -27.84 -5.55 -21.92
CA ASN A 432 -28.66 -4.67 -21.08
C ASN A 432 -28.18 -4.56 -19.63
N ILE A 433 -27.50 -5.58 -19.09
CA ILE A 433 -26.97 -5.54 -17.71
C ILE A 433 -25.91 -4.45 -17.56
N PHE A 434 -25.09 -4.17 -18.58
CA PHE A 434 -24.12 -3.08 -18.55
C PHE A 434 -24.77 -1.73 -18.28
N GLN A 435 -25.84 -1.43 -19.02
CA GLN A 435 -26.62 -0.20 -18.82
C GLN A 435 -27.30 -0.17 -17.44
N ILE A 436 -27.82 -1.31 -16.98
CA ILE A 436 -28.45 -1.41 -15.65
C ILE A 436 -27.44 -1.18 -14.53
N ALA A 437 -26.22 -1.69 -14.68
CA ALA A 437 -25.12 -1.45 -13.75
C ALA A 437 -24.72 0.03 -13.75
N ALA A 438 -24.59 0.66 -14.92
CA ALA A 438 -24.33 2.10 -15.03
C ALA A 438 -25.41 2.94 -14.34
N GLU A 439 -26.69 2.61 -14.53
CA GLU A 439 -27.81 3.29 -13.85
C GLU A 439 -27.76 3.12 -12.34
N CYS A 440 -27.46 1.91 -11.85
CA CYS A 440 -27.28 1.65 -10.43
C CYS A 440 -26.16 2.51 -9.83
N LEU A 441 -25.03 2.60 -10.52
CA LEU A 441 -23.87 3.41 -10.12
C LEU A 441 -24.19 4.91 -10.16
N LYS A 442 -24.89 5.40 -11.20
CA LYS A 442 -25.37 6.80 -11.29
C LYS A 442 -26.33 7.15 -10.16
N ALA A 443 -27.16 6.21 -9.73
CA ALA A 443 -28.04 6.34 -8.56
C ALA A 443 -27.29 6.25 -7.22
N ARG A 444 -25.94 6.22 -7.22
CA ARG A 444 -25.07 6.08 -6.05
C ARG A 444 -25.39 4.83 -5.20
N LYS A 445 -25.78 3.74 -5.85
CA LYS A 445 -25.99 2.44 -5.19
C LYS A 445 -24.81 1.52 -5.49
N VAL A 446 -24.45 0.70 -4.50
CA VAL A 446 -23.48 -0.40 -4.70
C VAL A 446 -24.12 -1.40 -5.68
N PRO A 447 -23.43 -1.82 -6.74
CA PRO A 447 -24.00 -2.71 -7.76
C PRO A 447 -24.10 -4.17 -7.28
N THR A 448 -24.64 -4.43 -6.09
CA THR A 448 -24.91 -5.80 -5.61
C THR A 448 -26.01 -6.46 -6.44
N ALA A 449 -26.07 -7.79 -6.42
CA ALA A 449 -27.12 -8.52 -7.15
C ALA A 449 -28.54 -8.11 -6.72
N GLU A 450 -28.74 -7.75 -5.45
CA GLU A 450 -30.00 -7.21 -4.95
C GLU A 450 -30.34 -5.85 -5.59
N ASN A 451 -29.41 -4.90 -5.56
CA ASN A 451 -29.62 -3.57 -6.13
C ASN A 451 -29.79 -3.61 -7.64
N LEU A 452 -29.03 -4.46 -8.35
CA LEU A 452 -29.18 -4.67 -9.79
C LEU A 452 -30.53 -5.31 -10.12
N LYS A 453 -30.95 -6.32 -9.37
CA LYS A 453 -32.28 -6.94 -9.54
C LYS A 453 -33.41 -5.93 -9.32
N TRP A 454 -33.28 -5.06 -8.32
CA TRP A 454 -34.21 -3.97 -8.10
C TRP A 454 -34.26 -3.01 -9.31
N CYS A 455 -33.11 -2.63 -9.87
CA CYS A 455 -33.05 -1.80 -11.08
C CYS A 455 -33.69 -2.51 -12.29
N CYS A 456 -33.42 -3.80 -12.50
CA CYS A 456 -34.05 -4.61 -13.54
C CYS A 456 -35.58 -4.64 -13.43
N ASN A 457 -36.11 -4.75 -12.21
CA ASN A 457 -37.55 -4.87 -11.99
C ASN A 457 -38.29 -3.55 -12.18
N ASN A 458 -37.64 -2.42 -11.92
CA ASN A 458 -38.22 -1.10 -12.12
C ASN A 458 -38.13 -0.62 -13.58
N ARG A 459 -37.29 -1.25 -14.39
CA ARG A 459 -37.31 -1.04 -15.84
C ARG A 459 -38.58 -1.66 -16.44
N SER A 460 -39.33 -0.84 -17.16
CA SER A 460 -40.41 -1.32 -18.04
C SER A 460 -39.84 -1.89 -19.35
N GLU A 461 -38.93 -2.86 -19.24
CA GLU A 461 -38.27 -3.46 -20.39
C GLU A 461 -39.23 -4.38 -21.16
N TRP A 462 -39.48 -4.06 -22.42
CA TRP A 462 -40.26 -4.89 -23.33
C TRP A 462 -39.58 -4.96 -24.71
N PRO A 463 -39.30 -6.16 -25.26
CA PRO A 463 -39.45 -7.49 -24.63
C PRO A 463 -38.50 -7.71 -23.44
N PRO A 464 -38.78 -8.64 -22.51
CA PRO A 464 -38.02 -8.80 -21.27
C PRO A 464 -36.70 -9.57 -21.47
N HIS A 465 -35.80 -9.04 -22.29
CA HIS A 465 -34.54 -9.68 -22.67
C HIS A 465 -33.65 -9.93 -21.46
N THR A 466 -33.51 -8.96 -20.55
CA THR A 466 -32.69 -9.10 -19.34
C THR A 466 -33.19 -10.24 -18.45
N LYS A 467 -34.51 -10.32 -18.21
CA LYS A 467 -35.10 -11.39 -17.39
C LYS A 467 -34.90 -12.77 -18.02
N ASN A 468 -35.03 -12.87 -19.35
CA ASN A 468 -34.77 -14.12 -20.07
C ASN A 468 -33.32 -14.58 -19.93
N TYR A 469 -32.37 -13.65 -20.05
CA TYR A 469 -30.96 -13.92 -19.84
C TYR A 469 -30.67 -14.38 -18.40
N LEU A 470 -31.11 -13.63 -17.39
CA LEU A 470 -30.87 -13.96 -15.98
C LEU A 470 -31.50 -15.29 -15.57
N ARG A 471 -32.64 -15.68 -16.17
CA ARG A 471 -33.23 -17.01 -15.96
C ARG A 471 -32.34 -18.13 -16.52
N ARG A 472 -31.65 -17.89 -17.64
CA ARG A 472 -30.78 -18.88 -18.27
C ARG A 472 -29.40 -18.95 -17.60
N ALA A 473 -28.82 -17.81 -17.27
CA ALA A 473 -27.50 -17.71 -16.67
C ALA A 473 -27.49 -17.94 -15.15
N GLY A 474 -28.66 -17.84 -14.50
CA GLY A 474 -28.76 -17.67 -13.06
C GLY A 474 -28.53 -16.21 -12.67
N THR A 475 -29.32 -15.67 -11.74
CA THR A 475 -29.29 -14.23 -11.44
C THR A 475 -27.94 -13.76 -10.92
N GLN A 476 -27.37 -14.46 -9.93
CA GLN A 476 -26.06 -14.10 -9.37
C GLN A 476 -24.95 -14.21 -10.41
N MET A 477 -24.88 -15.34 -11.12
CA MET A 477 -23.82 -15.61 -12.10
C MET A 477 -23.94 -14.71 -13.35
N GLY A 478 -25.16 -14.39 -13.77
CA GLY A 478 -25.41 -13.48 -14.89
C GLY A 478 -24.96 -12.05 -14.58
N PHE A 479 -25.21 -11.55 -13.37
CA PHE A 479 -24.66 -10.26 -12.94
C PHE A 479 -23.15 -10.33 -12.75
N ARG A 480 -22.63 -11.39 -12.10
CA ARG A 480 -21.19 -11.59 -11.88
C ARG A 480 -20.41 -11.52 -13.19
N ALA A 481 -20.88 -12.20 -14.24
CA ALA A 481 -20.19 -12.23 -15.53
C ALA A 481 -19.97 -10.82 -16.13
N VAL A 482 -20.98 -9.96 -16.03
CA VAL A 482 -20.92 -8.59 -16.57
C VAL A 482 -20.11 -7.69 -15.66
N LEU A 483 -20.36 -7.72 -14.35
CA LEU A 483 -19.68 -6.85 -13.41
C LEU A 483 -18.19 -7.18 -13.32
N ARG A 484 -17.80 -8.46 -13.40
CA ARG A 484 -16.38 -8.82 -13.43
C ARG A 484 -15.66 -8.22 -14.62
N TYR A 485 -16.22 -8.39 -15.82
CA TYR A 485 -15.67 -7.75 -17.00
C TYR A 485 -15.59 -6.21 -16.85
N MET A 486 -16.61 -5.56 -16.28
CA MET A 486 -16.56 -4.11 -16.04
C MET A 486 -15.43 -3.70 -15.09
N PHE A 487 -15.17 -4.48 -14.02
CA PHE A 487 -14.05 -4.23 -13.10
C PHE A 487 -12.70 -4.48 -13.78
N ASP A 488 -12.56 -5.56 -14.53
CA ASP A 488 -11.31 -5.91 -15.23
C ASP A 488 -10.98 -4.86 -16.29
N ALA A 489 -11.96 -4.46 -17.12
CA ALA A 489 -11.77 -3.42 -18.12
C ALA A 489 -11.45 -2.06 -17.48
N ALA A 490 -12.12 -1.69 -16.38
CA ALA A 490 -11.82 -0.45 -15.66
C ALA A 490 -10.40 -0.47 -15.05
N LYS A 491 -9.94 -1.63 -14.56
CA LYS A 491 -8.59 -1.84 -14.03
C LYS A 491 -7.52 -1.78 -15.12
N GLU A 492 -7.78 -2.38 -16.29
CA GLU A 492 -6.90 -2.34 -17.45
C GLU A 492 -6.72 -0.92 -18.01
N GLU A 493 -7.75 -0.08 -17.89
CA GLU A 493 -7.73 1.31 -18.33
C GLU A 493 -7.37 2.32 -17.24
N ASP A 494 -7.09 1.88 -16.02
CA ASP A 494 -6.74 2.74 -14.89
C ASP A 494 -5.33 3.32 -15.01
N GLU A 495 -5.11 4.53 -14.47
CA GLU A 495 -3.81 5.22 -14.56
C GLU A 495 -2.69 4.58 -13.72
N LYS A 496 -3.04 3.84 -12.66
CA LYS A 496 -2.07 3.13 -11.80
C LYS A 496 -1.99 1.65 -12.13
N ALA A 497 -3.14 0.97 -12.20
CA ALA A 497 -3.19 -0.46 -12.44
C ALA A 497 -2.98 -0.82 -13.93
N GLY A 498 -3.38 0.07 -14.83
CA GLY A 498 -3.50 -0.18 -16.27
C GLY A 498 -2.74 0.81 -17.15
N ASN A 499 -3.38 1.20 -18.26
CA ASN A 499 -2.82 2.08 -19.28
C ASN A 499 -3.26 3.56 -19.20
N GLY A 500 -4.20 3.89 -18.30
CA GLY A 500 -4.71 5.25 -18.08
C GLY A 500 -5.63 5.80 -19.17
N GLU A 501 -6.14 4.97 -20.09
CA GLU A 501 -7.03 5.42 -21.17
C GLU A 501 -8.34 6.01 -20.63
N CYS A 502 -8.88 5.45 -19.55
CA CYS A 502 -10.12 5.95 -18.94
C CYS A 502 -9.98 7.42 -18.50
N GLN A 503 -8.87 7.75 -17.84
CA GLN A 503 -8.57 9.13 -17.40
C GLN A 503 -8.29 10.06 -18.58
N ARG A 504 -7.64 9.57 -19.65
CA ARG A 504 -7.41 10.33 -20.89
C ARG A 504 -8.70 10.68 -21.63
N ILE A 505 -9.72 9.82 -21.56
CA ILE A 505 -11.02 10.06 -22.19
C ILE A 505 -11.88 10.97 -21.31
N LEU A 506 -12.01 10.66 -20.01
CA LEU A 506 -12.86 11.43 -19.09
C LEU A 506 -12.28 12.80 -18.70
N ARG A 507 -10.96 12.98 -18.79
CA ARG A 507 -10.23 14.25 -18.59
C ARG A 507 -10.71 15.08 -17.41
N GLU A 508 -11.38 16.20 -17.70
CA GLU A 508 -11.78 17.20 -16.71
C GLU A 508 -12.79 16.64 -15.71
N GLU A 509 -13.74 15.82 -16.17
CA GLU A 509 -14.76 15.23 -15.30
C GLU A 509 -14.12 14.34 -14.24
N TRP A 510 -13.13 13.53 -14.64
CA TRP A 510 -12.36 12.70 -13.72
C TRP A 510 -11.53 13.52 -12.73
N SER A 511 -10.79 14.51 -13.24
CA SER A 511 -9.87 15.32 -12.44
C SER A 511 -10.57 16.12 -11.33
N ARG A 512 -11.85 16.48 -11.52
CA ARG A 512 -12.68 17.18 -10.53
C ARG A 512 -13.18 16.28 -9.41
N LEU A 513 -13.08 14.96 -9.55
CA LEU A 513 -13.50 14.01 -8.52
C LEU A 513 -12.46 13.92 -7.40
N PRO A 514 -12.90 13.80 -6.13
CA PRO A 514 -11.99 13.71 -5.00
C PRO A 514 -11.11 12.46 -5.11
N THR A 515 -9.84 12.59 -4.73
CA THR A 515 -8.90 11.48 -4.58
C THR A 515 -9.27 10.64 -3.36
N CYS A 516 -9.06 9.33 -3.43
CA CYS A 516 -9.31 8.41 -2.35
C CYS A 516 -8.31 7.25 -2.36
N ARG A 517 -7.96 6.72 -1.17
CA ARG A 517 -7.19 5.48 -1.03
C ARG A 517 -7.80 4.31 -1.81
N ASN A 518 -9.12 4.29 -1.99
CA ASN A 518 -9.85 3.23 -2.70
C ASN A 518 -9.95 3.42 -4.22
N ASP A 519 -9.34 4.45 -4.81
CA ASP A 519 -9.52 4.78 -6.24
C ASP A 519 -9.10 3.66 -7.19
N HIS A 520 -8.09 2.88 -6.81
CA HIS A 520 -7.47 1.87 -7.68
C HIS A 520 -7.66 0.44 -7.15
N GLU A 521 -8.44 0.25 -6.08
CA GLU A 521 -8.58 -1.03 -5.37
C GLU A 521 -9.73 -1.88 -5.94
N PHE A 522 -9.65 -2.17 -7.25
CA PHE A 522 -10.75 -2.78 -8.02
C PHE A 522 -11.21 -4.14 -7.47
N GLU A 523 -10.28 -5.02 -7.06
CA GLU A 523 -10.66 -6.33 -6.52
C GLU A 523 -11.35 -6.25 -5.16
N VAL A 524 -10.89 -5.35 -4.29
CA VAL A 524 -11.52 -5.08 -2.99
C VAL A 524 -12.97 -4.64 -3.20
N VAL A 525 -13.20 -3.71 -4.13
CA VAL A 525 -14.54 -3.20 -4.44
C VAL A 525 -15.40 -4.27 -5.12
N ALA A 526 -14.84 -5.06 -6.04
CA ALA A 526 -15.57 -6.16 -6.67
C ALA A 526 -16.00 -7.22 -5.64
N ARG A 527 -15.11 -7.59 -4.71
CA ARG A 527 -15.41 -8.50 -3.59
C ARG A 527 -16.50 -7.95 -2.68
N ALA A 528 -16.41 -6.67 -2.30
CA ALA A 528 -17.42 -5.99 -1.50
C ALA A 528 -18.79 -5.89 -2.21
N CYS A 529 -18.82 -5.93 -3.55
CA CYS A 529 -20.06 -6.02 -4.33
C CYS A 529 -20.62 -7.45 -4.46
N GLY A 530 -19.91 -8.47 -3.99
CA GLY A 530 -20.27 -9.89 -4.11
C GLY A 530 -19.72 -10.57 -5.38
N TYR A 531 -18.70 -9.99 -6.01
CA TYR A 531 -18.10 -10.44 -7.26
C TYR A 531 -16.58 -10.62 -7.17
N GLY A 532 -16.03 -11.01 -6.02
CA GLY A 532 -14.59 -11.27 -5.89
C GLY A 532 -14.12 -12.40 -6.82
N GLY A 533 -12.86 -12.42 -7.21
CA GLY A 533 -12.28 -13.47 -8.05
C GLY A 533 -12.45 -14.86 -7.44
N ASP A 534 -12.52 -15.89 -8.29
CA ASP A 534 -12.52 -17.29 -7.85
C ASP A 534 -11.12 -17.79 -7.47
N ASP A 535 -10.18 -16.86 -7.23
CA ASP A 535 -8.84 -17.15 -6.75
C ASP A 535 -8.94 -17.70 -5.32
N PHE A 536 -9.23 -18.99 -5.24
CA PHE A 536 -8.74 -19.86 -4.19
C PHE A 536 -7.21 -19.91 -4.30
N ILE A 537 -6.54 -18.79 -4.01
CA ILE A 537 -5.32 -18.94 -3.25
C ILE A 537 -5.83 -19.43 -1.90
N SER A 538 -5.75 -20.74 -1.71
CA SER A 538 -5.67 -21.32 -0.38
C SER A 538 -4.42 -20.73 0.27
N LEU A 539 -4.50 -19.47 0.70
CA LEU A 539 -3.71 -18.99 1.81
C LEU A 539 -4.11 -19.95 2.91
N PRO A 540 -3.18 -20.75 3.43
CA PRO A 540 -3.56 -21.74 4.40
C PRO A 540 -4.22 -21.00 5.57
N CYS A 541 -5.37 -21.49 6.01
CA CYS A 541 -6.12 -20.92 7.13
C CYS A 541 -5.17 -20.76 8.32
N TRP A 542 -4.71 -19.54 8.58
CA TRP A 542 -3.96 -19.16 9.79
C TRP A 542 -4.23 -17.68 10.08
#